data_AF-A0A9E6EB52-F1
#
_entry.id   AF-A0A9E6EB52-F1
#
_cell.length_a   1.000
_cell.length_b   1.000
_cell.length_c   1.000
_cell.angle_alpha   90.00
_cell.angle_beta   90.00
_cell.angle_gamma   90.00
#
_symmetry.space_group_name_H-M   'P 1'
#
loop_
_entity.id
_entity.type
_entity.pdbx_description
1 polymer ?
#
loop_
_entity_poly.entity_id
_entity_poly.type
_entity_poly.pdbx_seq_one_letter_code
_entity_poly.pdbx_strand_id
1 'polypeptide(L)'
;MADTINLHEDARFAGVLVDLENIENKLLETGKLVALTGTVACNVDIEFGTYGEGDEAEPSILIKVTSPEEVDVEDEILEDFEDFIIAELEDASLEWSQEVKEALGDNRMVVLLINGEEY
;
A
#
# COMPACT_ATOMS: atom_id res chain seq x y z
N MET A 1 19.75 -8.47 16.59
CA MET A 1 18.77 -9.54 16.37
C MET A 1 17.46 -8.80 16.19
N ALA A 2 17.04 -8.58 14.94
CA ALA A 2 15.71 -8.05 14.69
C ALA A 2 14.75 -9.21 14.99
N ASP A 3 13.94 -9.07 16.03
CA ASP A 3 12.77 -9.93 16.19
C ASP A 3 12.02 -9.85 14.86
N THR A 4 11.89 -10.99 14.18
CA THR A 4 11.06 -11.11 12.98
C THR A 4 9.63 -10.97 13.45
N ILE A 5 9.18 -9.73 13.62
CA ILE A 5 7.79 -9.42 13.99
C ILE A 5 6.94 -10.04 12.89
N ASN A 6 6.14 -11.05 13.24
CA ASN A 6 5.17 -11.59 12.32
C ASN A 6 3.99 -10.62 12.28
N LEU A 7 4.11 -9.62 11.40
CA LEU A 7 3.31 -8.40 11.37
C LEU A 7 1.80 -8.66 11.25
N HIS A 8 1.41 -9.76 10.60
CA HIS A 8 0.01 -10.18 10.47
C HIS A 8 -0.58 -10.81 11.74
N GLU A 9 0.25 -11.31 12.66
CA GLU A 9 -0.21 -11.98 13.90
C GLU A 9 -0.12 -11.06 15.14
N ASP A 10 0.44 -9.86 14.96
CA ASP A 10 0.65 -8.92 16.05
C ASP A 10 -0.58 -8.00 16.23
N ALA A 11 -1.25 -8.12 17.37
CA ALA A 11 -2.46 -7.37 17.68
C ALA A 11 -2.30 -5.85 17.63
N ARG A 12 -1.06 -5.34 17.71
CA ARG A 12 -0.76 -3.90 17.57
C ARG A 12 -0.99 -3.40 16.14
N PHE A 13 -0.87 -4.28 15.15
CA PHE A 13 -1.06 -3.97 13.72
C PHE A 13 -2.49 -4.24 13.25
N ALA A 14 -3.37 -4.79 14.09
CA ALA A 14 -4.76 -5.04 13.72
C ALA A 14 -5.51 -3.76 13.32
N GLY A 15 -5.24 -2.62 13.97
CA GLY A 15 -5.81 -1.33 13.59
C GLY A 15 -5.28 -0.85 12.23
N VAL A 16 -3.99 -1.05 11.96
CA VAL A 16 -3.36 -0.72 10.69
C VAL A 16 -4.01 -1.51 9.55
N LEU A 17 -4.18 -2.82 9.72
CA LEU A 17 -4.81 -3.66 8.70
C LEU A 17 -6.25 -3.22 8.38
N VAL A 18 -7.02 -2.82 9.40
CA VAL A 18 -8.37 -2.26 9.20
C VAL A 18 -8.31 -0.95 8.41
N ASP A 19 -7.34 -0.10 8.70
CA ASP A 19 -7.18 1.16 7.96
C ASP A 19 -6.75 0.91 6.51
N LEU A 20 -5.84 -0.03 6.25
CA LEU A 20 -5.45 -0.41 4.90
C LEU A 20 -6.64 -0.98 4.12
N GLU A 21 -7.43 -1.87 4.73
CA GLU A 21 -8.67 -2.40 4.14
C GLU A 21 -9.70 -1.27 3.87
N ASN A 22 -9.78 -0.26 4.74
CA ASN A 22 -10.63 0.91 4.50
C ASN A 22 -10.16 1.72 3.29
N ILE A 23 -8.84 1.88 3.10
CA ILE A 23 -8.27 2.58 1.94
C ILE A 23 -8.53 1.78 0.66
N GLU A 24 -8.36 0.46 0.68
CA GLU A 24 -8.72 -0.42 -0.44
C GLU A 24 -10.18 -0.24 -0.86
N ASN A 25 -11.09 -0.27 0.11
CA ASN A 25 -12.52 -0.08 -0.14
C ASN A 25 -12.79 1.30 -0.74
N LYS A 26 -12.16 2.37 -0.23
CA LYS A 26 -12.27 3.72 -0.81
C LYS A 26 -11.77 3.78 -2.25
N LEU A 27 -10.66 3.11 -2.59
CA LEU A 27 -10.13 3.06 -3.95
C LEU A 27 -11.10 2.39 -4.93
N LEU A 28 -11.77 1.32 -4.48
CA LEU A 28 -12.82 0.65 -5.24
C LEU A 28 -14.07 1.53 -5.40
N GLU A 29 -14.49 2.24 -4.36
CA GLU A 29 -15.68 3.10 -4.38
C GLU A 29 -15.51 4.39 -5.19
N THR A 30 -14.33 5.00 -5.13
CA THR A 30 -14.02 6.26 -5.84
C THR A 30 -13.82 6.08 -7.34
N GLY A 31 -13.60 4.84 -7.80
CA GLY A 31 -13.29 4.54 -9.21
C GLY A 31 -11.87 4.92 -9.62
N LYS A 32 -11.00 5.29 -8.66
CA LYS A 32 -9.58 5.60 -8.91
C LYS A 32 -8.84 4.43 -9.57
N LEU A 33 -9.18 3.19 -9.20
CA LEU A 33 -8.61 1.99 -9.84
C LEU A 33 -9.03 1.84 -11.30
N VAL A 34 -10.25 2.25 -11.65
CA VAL A 34 -10.72 2.24 -13.03
C VAL A 34 -10.00 3.31 -13.85
N ALA A 35 -9.72 4.46 -13.26
CA ALA A 35 -8.92 5.50 -13.90
C ALA A 35 -7.46 5.05 -14.14
N LEU A 36 -6.87 4.35 -13.17
CA LEU A 36 -5.51 3.80 -13.25
C LEU A 36 -5.40 2.65 -14.27
N THR A 37 -6.34 1.70 -14.25
CA THR A 37 -6.24 0.44 -15.02
C THR A 37 -7.04 0.43 -16.31
N GLY A 38 -7.91 1.42 -16.53
CA GLY A 38 -8.82 1.48 -17.68
C GLY A 38 -9.99 0.49 -17.63
N THR A 39 -10.10 -0.34 -16.58
CA THR A 39 -11.08 -1.43 -16.48
C THR A 39 -11.74 -1.50 -15.12
N VAL A 40 -12.96 -2.01 -15.07
CA VAL A 40 -13.69 -2.28 -13.80
C VAL A 40 -13.39 -3.67 -13.26
N ALA A 41 -12.72 -4.52 -14.04
CA ALA A 41 -12.32 -5.86 -13.67
C ALA A 41 -10.96 -5.88 -12.92
N CYS A 42 -10.57 -4.76 -12.32
CA CYS A 42 -9.35 -4.62 -11.53
C CYS A 42 -9.63 -4.85 -10.03
N ASN A 43 -8.57 -5.20 -9.29
CA ASN A 43 -8.60 -5.27 -7.84
C ASN A 43 -7.38 -4.56 -7.25
N VAL A 44 -7.49 -4.12 -6.00
CA VAL A 44 -6.36 -3.62 -5.20
C VAL A 44 -6.27 -4.41 -3.90
N ASP A 45 -5.05 -4.57 -3.41
CA ASP A 45 -4.71 -5.15 -2.12
C ASP A 45 -3.58 -4.29 -1.54
N ILE A 46 -3.76 -3.76 -0.34
CA ILE A 46 -2.80 -2.92 0.36
C ILE A 46 -2.38 -3.65 1.63
N GLU A 47 -1.15 -4.12 1.64
CA GLU A 47 -0.62 -4.87 2.77
C GLU A 47 0.59 -4.20 3.40
N PHE A 48 0.75 -4.44 4.70
CA PHE A 48 1.99 -4.15 5.40
C PHE A 48 2.94 -5.34 5.21
N GLY A 49 4.08 -5.09 4.55
CA GLY A 49 5.03 -6.14 4.21
C GLY A 49 6.48 -5.68 4.41
N THR A 50 7.39 -6.41 3.77
CA THR A 50 8.80 -6.03 3.65
C THR A 50 9.16 -5.95 2.19
N TYR A 51 9.80 -4.86 1.77
CA TYR A 51 10.28 -4.66 0.42
C TYR A 51 11.80 -4.54 0.35
N GLY A 52 12.42 -5.13 -0.67
CA GLY A 52 13.88 -5.17 -0.85
C GLY A 52 14.47 -6.58 -0.80
N GLU A 53 15.77 -6.69 -1.08
CA GLU A 53 16.49 -7.97 -1.11
C GLU A 53 17.48 -8.10 0.05
N GLY A 54 17.49 -9.27 0.71
CA GLY A 54 18.50 -9.61 1.70
C GLY A 54 18.46 -8.71 2.94
N ASP A 55 19.60 -8.10 3.26
CA ASP A 55 19.75 -7.22 4.43
C ASP A 55 19.20 -5.79 4.18
N GLU A 56 18.78 -5.48 2.95
CA GLU A 56 18.17 -4.19 2.57
C GLU A 56 16.63 -4.25 2.58
N ALA A 57 16.04 -5.38 3.01
CA ALA A 57 14.59 -5.49 3.13
C ALA A 57 14.08 -4.61 4.29
N GLU A 58 13.28 -3.59 3.94
CA GLU A 58 12.69 -2.65 4.89
C GLU A 58 11.19 -2.86 5.03
N PRO A 59 10.58 -2.54 6.19
CA PRO A 59 9.13 -2.55 6.33
C PRO A 59 8.47 -1.51 5.42
N SER A 60 7.52 -1.96 4.60
CA SER A 60 6.91 -1.15 3.54
C SER A 60 5.41 -1.40 3.45
N ILE A 61 4.70 -0.44 2.88
CA ILE A 61 3.30 -0.60 2.50
C ILE A 61 3.28 -0.96 1.02
N LEU A 62 2.82 -2.16 0.71
CA LEU A 62 2.75 -2.68 -0.65
C LEU A 62 1.34 -2.49 -1.18
N ILE A 63 1.20 -1.75 -2.28
CA ILE A 63 -0.06 -1.54 -2.99
C ILE A 63 -0.03 -2.41 -4.23
N LYS A 64 -0.80 -3.48 -4.23
CA LYS A 64 -0.87 -4.44 -5.33
C LYS A 64 -2.15 -4.24 -6.13
N VAL A 65 -2.01 -3.72 -7.33
CA VAL A 65 -3.10 -3.60 -8.29
C VAL A 65 -3.05 -4.79 -9.23
N THR A 66 -4.15 -5.54 -9.31
CA THR A 66 -4.31 -6.65 -10.26
C THR A 66 -5.32 -6.27 -11.33
N SER A 67 -4.91 -6.33 -12.59
CA SER A 67 -5.74 -6.06 -13.76
C SER A 67 -5.66 -7.22 -14.76
N PRO A 68 -6.78 -7.64 -15.38
CA PRO A 68 -6.78 -8.67 -16.41
C PRO A 68 -6.16 -8.20 -17.73
N GLU A 69 -5.98 -6.90 -17.90
CA GLU A 69 -5.40 -6.28 -19.09
C GLU A 69 -4.01 -5.72 -18.76
N GLU A 70 -3.14 -5.63 -19.78
CA GLU A 70 -1.88 -4.88 -19.64
C GLU A 70 -2.21 -3.41 -19.35
N VAL A 71 -1.60 -2.88 -18.30
CA VAL A 71 -1.82 -1.50 -17.86
C VAL A 71 -0.69 -0.65 -18.41
N ASP A 72 -1.02 0.17 -19.41
CA ASP A 72 -0.14 1.22 -19.93
C ASP A 72 -0.71 2.55 -19.46
N VAL A 73 -0.14 3.09 -18.38
CA VAL A 73 -0.67 4.25 -17.67
C VAL A 73 0.33 5.40 -17.72
N GLU A 74 -0.17 6.61 -17.94
CA GLU A 74 0.64 7.82 -18.00
C GLU A 74 1.19 8.17 -16.60
N ASP A 75 2.43 8.65 -16.53
CA ASP A 75 3.08 9.05 -15.27
C ASP A 75 2.21 9.99 -14.43
N GLU A 76 1.47 10.93 -15.04
CA GLU A 76 0.56 11.85 -14.34
C GLU A 76 -0.59 11.12 -13.62
N ILE A 77 -1.09 10.02 -14.18
CA ILE A 77 -2.16 9.21 -13.58
C ILE A 77 -1.59 8.34 -12.46
N LEU A 78 -0.37 7.83 -12.62
CA LEU A 78 0.35 7.13 -11.55
C LEU A 78 0.59 8.07 -10.36
N GLU A 79 1.15 9.25 -10.60
CA GLU A 79 1.41 10.26 -9.57
C GLU A 79 0.11 10.66 -8.83
N ASP A 80 -1.00 10.92 -9.53
CA ASP A 80 -2.30 11.24 -8.90
C ASP A 80 -2.90 10.07 -8.10
N PHE A 81 -2.55 8.83 -8.46
CA PHE A 81 -2.94 7.64 -7.71
C PHE A 81 -2.09 7.48 -6.45
N GLU A 82 -0.78 7.64 -6.57
CA GLU A 82 0.17 7.57 -5.45
C GLU A 82 -0.10 8.69 -4.44
N ASP A 83 -0.25 9.94 -4.89
CA ASP A 83 -0.56 11.09 -4.03
C ASP A 83 -1.85 10.87 -3.24
N PHE A 84 -2.87 10.27 -3.88
CA PHE A 84 -4.12 9.94 -3.21
C PHE A 84 -3.90 8.91 -2.09
N ILE A 85 -3.17 7.82 -2.37
CA ILE A 85 -2.93 6.77 -1.37
C ILE A 85 -2.04 7.30 -0.25
N ILE A 86 -1.01 8.08 -0.57
CA ILE A 86 -0.15 8.72 0.42
C ILE A 86 -1.00 9.61 1.34
N ALA A 87 -1.89 10.43 0.80
CA ALA A 87 -2.76 11.28 1.60
C ALA A 87 -3.68 10.48 2.54
N GLU A 88 -4.30 9.40 2.05
CA GLU A 88 -5.16 8.53 2.87
C GLU A 88 -4.36 7.77 3.95
N LEU A 89 -3.14 7.33 3.63
CA LEU A 89 -2.20 6.71 4.58
C LEU A 89 -1.71 7.70 5.63
N GLU A 90 -1.46 8.96 5.25
CA GLU A 90 -1.10 10.02 6.18
C GLU A 90 -2.22 10.26 7.18
N ASP A 91 -3.47 10.36 6.72
CA ASP A 91 -4.63 10.54 7.60
C ASP A 91 -4.83 9.35 8.55
N ALA A 92 -4.86 8.12 8.01
CA ALA A 92 -4.98 6.89 8.81
C ALA A 92 -3.86 6.79 9.85
N SER A 93 -2.63 7.13 9.46
CA SER A 93 -1.48 7.02 10.34
C SER A 93 -1.52 7.93 11.56
N LEU A 94 -2.36 8.97 11.57
CA LEU A 94 -2.47 9.85 12.74
C LEU A 94 -2.87 9.05 13.99
N GLU A 95 -3.72 8.04 13.83
CA GLU A 95 -4.22 7.19 14.91
C GLU A 95 -3.33 5.97 15.20
N TRP A 96 -2.34 5.68 14.35
CA TRP A 96 -1.44 4.54 14.55
C TRP A 96 -0.53 4.72 15.76
N SER A 97 -0.23 3.59 16.41
CA SER A 97 0.68 3.56 17.56
C SER A 97 2.09 4.00 17.16
N GLN A 98 2.83 4.53 18.13
CA GLN A 98 4.22 4.94 17.90
C GLN A 98 5.10 3.77 17.43
N GLU A 99 4.84 2.55 17.91
CA GLU A 99 5.59 1.34 17.52
C GLU A 99 5.44 1.04 16.02
N VAL A 100 4.25 1.24 15.45
CA VAL A 100 3.99 1.07 14.01
C VAL A 100 4.71 2.15 13.21
N LYS A 101 4.67 3.40 13.68
CA LYS A 101 5.35 4.53 13.02
C LYS A 101 6.87 4.33 13.03
N GLU A 102 7.42 3.85 14.15
CA GLU A 102 8.83 3.52 14.29
C GLU A 102 9.24 2.33 13.41
N ALA A 103 8.36 1.33 13.25
CA ALA A 103 8.61 0.18 12.38
C ALA A 103 8.66 0.56 10.89
N LEU A 104 7.80 1.48 10.43
CA LEU A 104 7.82 1.99 9.06
C LEU A 104 8.99 2.94 8.75
N GLY A 105 9.67 3.44 9.80
CA GLY A 105 10.67 4.49 9.67
C GLY A 105 10.08 5.86 9.31
N ASP A 106 10.97 6.86 9.25
CA ASP A 106 10.60 8.26 8.93
C ASP A 106 10.14 8.44 7.47
N ASN A 107 10.61 7.59 6.55
CA ASN A 107 10.17 7.51 5.17
C ASN A 107 9.40 6.20 4.99
N ARG A 108 8.08 6.26 5.15
CA ARG A 108 7.21 5.12 4.86
C ARG A 108 7.41 4.75 3.39
N MET A 109 8.07 3.63 3.13
CA MET A 109 8.25 3.16 1.77
C MET A 109 6.90 2.64 1.28
N VAL A 110 6.28 3.38 0.38
CA VAL A 110 5.08 2.97 -0.34
C VAL A 110 5.55 2.42 -1.69
N VAL A 111 5.17 1.19 -2.01
CA VAL A 111 5.56 0.52 -3.25
C VAL A 111 4.31 0.16 -4.03
N LEU A 112 4.19 0.67 -5.26
CA LEU A 112 3.11 0.35 -6.16
C LEU A 112 3.52 -0.80 -7.09
N LEU A 113 2.71 -1.86 -7.09
CA LEU A 113 2.88 -3.03 -7.91
C LEU A 113 1.64 -3.21 -8.79
N ILE A 114 1.75 -3.02 -10.10
CA ILE A 114 0.65 -3.28 -11.04
C ILE A 114 0.96 -4.57 -11.81
N ASN A 115 0.10 -5.58 -11.69
CA ASN A 115 0.31 -6.92 -12.24
C ASN A 115 1.67 -7.56 -11.86
N GLY A 116 2.25 -7.13 -10.74
CA GLY A 116 3.55 -7.60 -10.25
C GLY A 116 4.76 -6.85 -10.82
N GLU A 117 4.54 -5.82 -11.63
CA GLU A 117 5.59 -4.89 -12.07
C GLU A 117 5.63 -3.67 -11.13
N GLU A 118 6.83 -3.27 -10.74
CA GLU A 118 7.10 -2.06 -9.94
C GLU A 118 6.95 -0.82 -10.81
N TYR A 119 6.21 0.17 -10.32
CA TYR A 119 6.03 1.48 -10.92
C TYR A 119 6.52 2.57 -9.97
#